data_AF-A0A7V8RD87-F1
#
_entry.id   AF-A0A7V8RD87-F1
#
_cell.length_a   1.000
_cell.length_b   1.000
_cell.length_c   1.000
_cell.angle_alpha   90.00
_cell.angle_beta   90.00
_cell.angle_gamma   90.00
#
_symmetry.space_group_name_H-M   'P 1'
#
loop_
_entity.id
_entity.type
_entity.pdbx_description
1 polymer ?
#
loop_
_entity_poly.entity_id
_entity_poly.type
_entity_poly.pdbx_seq_one_letter_code
_entity_poly.pdbx_strand_id
1 'polypeptide(L)'
;MTTLRIILVAALALISALPLFAQQQRPMPYRIAETGKTYRSLSDAVNKIGGGTGTIEVAPGIWRDCAVQEAGNITYRAATPGTAIFDGGVCEGKATLVLRGRSARVEGLIFQNIGVPDENGAGIRLEWGDLSVFNSLFRNSQQGILTAQNPGGRIVIDKSSFSGLGICASDCAHSIYIGDYGSLTVTRSRFERGQGGHYVKSRAAQVSITDSSFDDSQGNGTNYMIDLPGGASGEITRNIFVQGQNKENWSAFIAVAAEGRSYSSAGLQIYGNDASLAPGVDRATWFVANWSRDRIPLGENRLGKGLSAYDQR
;
A
#
# COMPACT_ATOMS: atom_id res chain seq x y z
N MET A 1 -85.68 52.27 -4.36
CA MET A 1 -84.78 52.01 -5.50
C MET A 1 -83.58 52.93 -5.37
N THR A 2 -82.46 52.43 -4.81
CA THR A 2 -81.05 52.70 -5.20
C THR A 2 -80.12 52.23 -4.08
N THR A 3 -79.20 51.36 -4.48
CA THR A 3 -78.16 50.65 -3.72
C THR A 3 -76.85 51.45 -3.66
N LEU A 4 -76.07 51.37 -2.56
CA LEU A 4 -74.60 51.52 -2.59
C LEU A 4 -73.96 50.98 -1.29
N ARG A 5 -73.55 49.70 -1.29
CA ARG A 5 -72.16 49.19 -1.36
C ARG A 5 -71.29 49.45 -0.12
N ILE A 6 -71.29 48.48 0.80
CA ILE A 6 -70.24 48.24 1.79
C ILE A 6 -69.13 47.43 1.10
N ILE A 7 -67.90 47.95 1.08
CA ILE A 7 -66.73 47.21 0.61
C ILE A 7 -66.18 46.43 1.81
N LEU A 8 -66.30 45.10 1.74
CA LEU A 8 -65.58 44.15 2.58
C LEU A 8 -64.84 43.22 1.62
N VAL A 9 -63.51 43.28 1.55
CA VAL A 9 -62.72 42.26 0.86
C VAL A 9 -61.57 41.84 1.75
N ALA A 10 -61.56 40.54 2.00
CA ALA A 10 -60.73 39.77 2.90
C ALA A 10 -59.23 39.87 2.62
N ALA A 11 -58.44 39.91 3.68
CA ALA A 11 -57.00 39.67 3.64
C ALA A 11 -56.75 38.17 3.40
N LEU A 12 -56.26 37.82 2.22
CA LEU A 12 -55.70 36.49 1.93
C LEU A 12 -54.31 36.39 2.56
N ALA A 13 -54.18 35.62 3.64
CA ALA A 13 -52.89 35.18 4.13
C ALA A 13 -52.42 33.99 3.27
N LEU A 14 -51.53 34.24 2.30
CA LEU A 14 -50.79 33.17 1.63
C LEU A 14 -49.80 32.57 2.64
N ILE A 15 -50.11 31.38 3.14
CA ILE A 15 -49.15 30.53 3.84
C ILE A 15 -48.22 29.94 2.77
N SER A 16 -47.03 30.54 2.63
CA SER A 16 -45.94 29.98 1.85
C SER A 16 -45.42 28.71 2.53
N ALA A 17 -45.84 27.55 2.02
CA ALA A 17 -45.21 26.27 2.34
C ALA A 17 -43.79 26.29 1.77
N LEU A 18 -42.80 26.65 2.60
CA LEU A 18 -41.40 26.46 2.27
C LEU A 18 -41.14 24.95 2.17
N PRO A 19 -40.57 24.45 1.06
CA PRO A 19 -40.11 23.07 1.02
C PRO A 19 -39.00 22.93 2.07
N LEU A 20 -39.24 22.11 3.08
CA LEU A 20 -38.19 21.58 3.95
C LEU A 20 -37.16 20.92 3.03
N PHE A 21 -36.06 21.62 2.77
CA PHE A 21 -34.89 21.01 2.17
C PHE A 21 -34.58 19.76 2.99
N ALA A 22 -34.71 18.59 2.36
CA ALA A 22 -34.21 17.36 2.92
C ALA A 22 -32.75 17.62 3.27
N GLN A 23 -32.47 17.74 4.56
CA GLN A 23 -31.13 17.91 5.08
C GLN A 23 -30.42 16.61 4.75
N GLN A 24 -29.78 16.57 3.57
CA GLN A 24 -29.15 15.39 3.00
C GLN A 24 -28.19 14.88 4.07
N GLN A 25 -28.60 13.84 4.79
CA GLN A 25 -27.85 13.33 5.92
C GLN A 25 -26.46 13.00 5.41
N ARG A 26 -25.44 13.66 5.96
CA ARG A 26 -24.05 13.39 5.58
C ARG A 26 -23.83 11.88 5.66
N PRO A 27 -23.24 11.27 4.62
CA PRO A 27 -23.04 9.83 4.58
C PRO A 27 -22.27 9.38 5.83
N MET A 28 -22.64 8.21 6.36
CA MET A 28 -21.92 7.53 7.42
C MET A 28 -21.27 6.26 6.84
N PRO A 29 -20.17 6.41 6.10
CA PRO A 29 -19.66 5.34 5.24
C PRO A 29 -18.93 4.23 6.02
N TYR A 30 -18.69 4.42 7.32
CA TYR A 30 -17.92 3.48 8.14
C TYR A 30 -18.87 2.72 9.05
N ARG A 31 -19.03 1.41 8.82
CA ARG A 31 -19.88 0.54 9.64
C ARG A 31 -19.00 -0.40 10.45
N ILE A 32 -19.20 -0.48 11.75
CA ILE A 32 -18.62 -1.58 12.55
C ILE A 32 -19.48 -2.82 12.32
N ALA A 33 -18.94 -3.82 11.62
CA ALA A 33 -19.69 -4.97 11.14
C ALA A 33 -20.41 -5.72 12.27
N GLU A 34 -19.74 -5.87 13.41
CA GLU A 34 -20.20 -6.62 14.57
C GLU A 34 -21.38 -5.94 15.29
N THR A 35 -21.51 -4.61 15.20
CA THR A 35 -22.55 -3.85 15.92
C THR A 35 -23.59 -3.22 15.00
N GLY A 36 -23.31 -3.14 13.70
CA GLY A 36 -24.11 -2.40 12.73
C GLY A 36 -24.06 -0.88 12.90
N LYS A 37 -23.34 -0.35 13.89
CA LYS A 37 -23.24 1.11 14.10
C LYS A 37 -22.41 1.75 13.00
N THR A 38 -22.90 2.87 12.50
CA THR A 38 -22.29 3.65 11.43
C THR A 38 -21.70 4.95 11.95
N TYR A 39 -20.60 5.37 11.36
CA TYR A 39 -19.82 6.54 11.76
C TYR A 39 -19.57 7.45 10.56
N ARG A 40 -19.46 8.76 10.84
CA ARG A 40 -19.17 9.77 9.81
C ARG A 40 -17.69 9.83 9.44
N SER A 41 -16.81 9.52 10.38
CA SER A 41 -15.36 9.51 10.16
C SER A 41 -14.78 8.12 10.45
N LEU A 42 -13.68 7.80 9.75
CA LEU A 42 -12.95 6.56 9.98
C LEU A 42 -12.38 6.52 11.40
N SER A 43 -11.84 7.65 11.87
CA SER A 43 -11.31 7.82 13.22
C SER A 43 -12.34 7.54 14.31
N ASP A 44 -13.61 7.95 14.15
CA ASP A 44 -14.64 7.65 15.15
C ASP A 44 -14.91 6.14 15.26
N ALA A 45 -14.93 5.44 14.12
CA ALA A 45 -15.10 3.99 14.09
C ALA A 45 -13.90 3.27 14.74
N VAL A 46 -12.68 3.71 14.44
CA VAL A 46 -11.45 3.19 15.06
C VAL A 46 -11.44 3.43 16.57
N ASN A 47 -11.70 4.66 17.01
CA ASN A 47 -11.76 5.03 18.42
C ASN A 47 -12.83 4.26 19.17
N LYS A 48 -13.95 3.93 18.50
CA LYS A 48 -14.99 3.12 19.11
C LYS A 48 -14.54 1.69 19.38
N ILE A 49 -13.80 1.08 18.46
CA ILE A 49 -13.21 -0.25 18.68
C ILE A 49 -12.13 -0.16 19.77
N GLY A 50 -11.30 0.89 19.74
CA GLY A 50 -10.25 1.16 20.72
C GLY A 50 -9.29 -0.03 20.86
N GLY A 51 -9.02 -0.46 22.10
CA GLY A 51 -8.18 -1.63 22.39
C GLY A 51 -8.81 -3.00 22.10
N GLY A 52 -10.03 -3.04 21.56
CA GLY A 52 -10.78 -4.26 21.29
C GLY A 52 -10.41 -4.95 19.98
N THR A 53 -11.35 -5.73 19.46
CA THR A 53 -11.28 -6.34 18.12
C THR A 53 -12.54 -5.96 17.36
N GLY A 54 -12.41 -5.61 16.08
CA GLY A 54 -13.58 -5.29 15.26
C GLY A 54 -13.26 -5.04 13.79
N THR A 55 -14.31 -5.00 12.98
CA THR A 55 -14.24 -4.82 11.53
C THR A 55 -14.94 -3.54 11.13
N ILE A 56 -14.21 -2.63 10.51
CA ILE A 56 -14.75 -1.43 9.90
C ILE A 56 -14.97 -1.71 8.41
N GLU A 57 -16.23 -1.80 8.03
CA GLU A 57 -16.65 -1.83 6.63
C GLU A 57 -16.76 -0.40 6.08
N VAL A 58 -16.09 -0.15 4.96
CA VAL A 58 -16.07 1.13 4.26
C VAL A 58 -17.00 1.05 3.06
N ALA A 59 -18.01 1.92 3.03
CA ALA A 59 -18.95 2.00 1.93
C ALA A 59 -18.27 2.44 0.62
N PRO A 60 -18.84 2.08 -0.55
CA PRO A 60 -18.39 2.58 -1.84
C PRO A 60 -18.30 4.10 -1.86
N GLY A 61 -17.20 4.65 -2.41
CA GLY A 61 -17.00 6.08 -2.50
C GLY A 61 -15.52 6.49 -2.50
N ILE A 62 -15.31 7.80 -2.63
CA ILE A 62 -14.00 8.44 -2.51
C ILE A 62 -13.98 9.22 -1.20
N TRP A 63 -13.04 8.89 -0.34
CA TRP A 63 -12.93 9.37 1.02
C TRP A 63 -11.59 10.06 1.24
N ARG A 64 -11.62 11.28 1.81
CA ARG A 64 -10.40 12.00 2.23
C ARG A 64 -10.08 11.81 3.71
N ASP A 65 -10.71 10.82 4.33
CA ASP A 65 -10.44 10.47 5.73
C ASP A 65 -9.13 9.72 5.88
N CYS A 66 -8.64 9.73 7.11
CA CYS A 66 -7.52 8.96 7.59
C CYS A 66 -7.85 8.48 9.01
N ALA A 67 -7.06 7.56 9.57
CA ALA A 67 -7.20 7.20 10.97
C ALA A 67 -5.88 6.73 11.59
N VAL A 68 -5.85 6.86 12.92
CA VAL A 68 -4.77 6.39 13.78
C VAL A 68 -5.31 5.25 14.66
N GLN A 69 -4.74 4.06 14.52
CA GLN A 69 -5.05 2.91 15.37
C GLN A 69 -4.03 2.82 16.51
N GLU A 70 -4.39 3.34 17.68
CA GLU A 70 -3.55 3.31 18.88
C GLU A 70 -3.42 1.91 19.51
N ALA A 71 -4.43 1.05 19.33
CA ALA A 71 -4.51 -0.24 20.01
C ALA A 71 -5.37 -1.26 19.24
N GLY A 72 -5.55 -2.45 19.80
CA GLY A 72 -6.56 -3.39 19.33
C GLY A 72 -6.16 -4.23 18.11
N ASN A 73 -7.12 -5.00 17.60
CA ASN A 73 -7.04 -5.77 16.37
C ASN A 73 -8.14 -5.29 15.41
N ILE A 74 -7.80 -4.49 14.41
CA ILE A 74 -8.80 -3.85 13.55
C ILE A 74 -8.69 -4.36 12.12
N THR A 75 -9.82 -4.80 11.56
CA THR A 75 -9.95 -5.05 10.12
C THR A 75 -10.58 -3.84 9.45
N TYR A 76 -9.94 -3.32 8.41
CA TYR A 76 -10.42 -2.29 7.51
C TYR A 76 -10.80 -2.97 6.20
N ARG A 77 -12.09 -2.99 5.87
CA ARG A 77 -12.61 -3.76 4.74
C ARG A 77 -13.48 -2.89 3.86
N ALA A 78 -13.28 -2.92 2.55
CA ALA A 78 -14.27 -2.36 1.63
C ALA A 78 -15.55 -3.23 1.66
N ALA A 79 -16.71 -2.62 1.84
CA ALA A 79 -18.00 -3.33 1.80
C ALA A 79 -18.20 -4.04 0.45
N THR A 80 -17.66 -3.48 -0.63
CA THR A 80 -17.48 -4.14 -1.92
C THR A 80 -16.04 -3.91 -2.38
N PRO A 81 -15.22 -4.96 -2.57
CA PRO A 81 -13.81 -4.81 -2.95
C PRO A 81 -13.62 -3.91 -4.17
N GLY A 82 -12.65 -3.01 -4.10
CA GLY A 82 -12.30 -2.07 -5.18
C GLY A 82 -13.21 -0.86 -5.32
N THR A 83 -14.19 -0.67 -4.43
CA THR A 83 -15.16 0.45 -4.52
C THR A 83 -14.98 1.55 -3.48
N ALA A 84 -14.18 1.30 -2.43
CA ALA A 84 -13.84 2.28 -1.41
C ALA A 84 -12.41 2.78 -1.63
N ILE A 85 -12.30 4.08 -1.94
CA ILE A 85 -11.04 4.74 -2.30
C ILE A 85 -10.70 5.78 -1.23
N PHE A 86 -9.56 5.63 -0.57
CA PHE A 86 -8.94 6.68 0.20
C PHE A 86 -8.05 7.53 -0.71
N ASP A 87 -8.35 8.83 -0.80
CA ASP A 87 -7.75 9.76 -1.76
C ASP A 87 -7.13 10.97 -1.06
N GLY A 88 -5.81 10.91 -0.84
CA GLY A 88 -5.02 11.98 -0.25
C GLY A 88 -5.25 12.28 1.24
N GLY A 89 -6.10 11.50 1.92
CA GLY A 89 -6.30 11.63 3.37
C GLY A 89 -5.04 11.23 4.14
N VAL A 90 -4.52 12.12 5.00
CA VAL A 90 -3.29 11.91 5.77
C VAL A 90 -3.50 12.26 7.24
N CYS A 91 -3.13 11.33 8.11
CA CYS A 91 -3.06 11.50 9.56
C CYS A 91 -1.59 11.60 9.99
N GLU A 92 -1.34 12.44 11.00
CA GLU A 92 -0.02 12.70 11.60
C GLU A 92 1.08 13.13 10.62
N GLY A 93 0.72 13.63 9.42
CA GLY A 93 1.71 13.90 8.38
C GLY A 93 2.43 12.64 7.87
N LYS A 94 1.83 11.45 8.05
CA LYS A 94 2.47 10.16 7.71
C LYS A 94 1.70 9.37 6.66
N ALA A 95 0.43 9.04 6.93
CA ALA A 95 -0.31 8.09 6.09
C ALA A 95 -1.83 8.22 6.22
N THR A 96 -2.58 7.58 5.31
CA THR A 96 -4.02 7.37 5.48
C THR A 96 -4.33 6.51 6.70
N LEU A 97 -3.60 5.39 6.86
CA LEU A 97 -3.71 4.54 8.05
C LEU A 97 -2.38 4.56 8.80
N VAL A 98 -2.38 5.13 10.01
CA VAL A 98 -1.24 5.04 10.93
C VAL A 98 -1.57 4.00 11.99
N LEU A 99 -0.85 2.89 11.99
CA LEU A 99 -1.23 1.67 12.68
C LEU A 99 -0.18 1.30 13.73
N ARG A 100 -0.57 1.28 15.00
CA ARG A 100 0.31 0.91 16.14
C ARG A 100 -0.39 0.02 17.17
N GLY A 101 -1.47 -0.64 16.76
CA GLY A 101 -2.18 -1.63 17.57
C GLY A 101 -1.49 -3.00 17.62
N ARG A 102 -2.20 -4.02 18.14
CA ARG A 102 -1.69 -5.40 18.17
C ARG A 102 -1.63 -6.01 16.77
N SER A 103 -2.67 -5.78 15.96
CA SER A 103 -2.69 -6.18 14.56
C SER A 103 -3.67 -5.32 13.74
N ALA A 104 -3.43 -5.29 12.44
CA ALA A 104 -4.35 -4.71 11.47
C ALA A 104 -4.51 -5.60 10.24
N ARG A 105 -5.71 -5.55 9.65
CA ARG A 105 -6.01 -6.23 8.40
C ARG A 105 -6.67 -5.26 7.43
N VAL A 106 -6.24 -5.22 6.18
CA VAL A 106 -6.73 -4.31 5.14
C VAL A 106 -7.21 -5.13 3.95
N GLU A 107 -8.47 -4.97 3.55
CA GLU A 107 -9.11 -5.83 2.55
C GLU A 107 -9.92 -5.04 1.53
N GLY A 108 -9.61 -5.20 0.24
CA GLY A 108 -10.44 -4.65 -0.83
C GLY A 108 -10.37 -3.14 -0.97
N LEU A 109 -9.47 -2.46 -0.27
CA LEU A 109 -9.39 -0.99 -0.22
C LEU A 109 -8.44 -0.46 -1.30
N ILE A 110 -8.71 0.76 -1.76
CA ILE A 110 -7.85 1.51 -2.68
C ILE A 110 -7.25 2.71 -1.94
N PHE A 111 -5.94 2.91 -2.07
CA PHE A 111 -5.21 4.07 -1.55
C PHE A 111 -4.59 4.83 -2.71
N GLN A 112 -4.81 6.15 -2.79
CA GLN A 112 -4.26 6.97 -3.87
C GLN A 112 -3.93 8.40 -3.51
N ASN A 113 -3.04 9.01 -4.30
CA ASN A 113 -2.67 10.43 -4.26
C ASN A 113 -2.19 10.88 -2.87
N ILE A 114 -1.47 10.02 -2.18
CA ILE A 114 -0.97 10.30 -0.83
C ILE A 114 0.44 10.86 -0.93
N GLY A 115 0.60 12.06 -0.41
CA GLY A 115 1.89 12.73 -0.30
C GLY A 115 1.96 13.61 0.94
N VAL A 116 3.16 13.71 1.51
CA VAL A 116 3.48 14.53 2.68
C VAL A 116 4.77 15.32 2.43
N PRO A 117 5.05 16.39 3.19
CA PRO A 117 6.24 17.22 3.01
C PRO A 117 7.55 16.45 3.14
N ASP A 118 7.61 15.44 4.00
CA ASP A 118 8.78 14.58 4.22
C ASP A 118 8.98 13.53 3.11
N GLU A 119 8.22 13.63 2.02
CA GLU A 119 8.36 12.82 0.81
C GLU A 119 8.15 11.31 0.98
N ASN A 120 7.58 10.86 2.11
CA ASN A 120 7.37 9.45 2.44
C ASN A 120 5.91 9.08 2.81
N GLY A 121 4.95 9.85 2.31
CA GLY A 121 3.52 9.71 2.60
C GLY A 121 2.96 8.38 2.10
N ALA A 122 2.34 7.59 2.99
CA ALA A 122 1.95 6.22 2.70
C ALA A 122 0.44 5.95 2.73
N GLY A 123 -0.02 4.92 2.01
CA GLY A 123 -1.32 4.31 2.28
C GLY A 123 -1.40 3.78 3.71
N ILE A 124 -0.36 3.04 4.11
CA ILE A 124 -0.24 2.46 5.45
C ILE A 124 1.12 2.80 6.04
N ARG A 125 1.13 3.40 7.23
CA ARG A 125 2.28 3.52 8.13
C ARG A 125 2.09 2.55 9.28
N LEU A 126 2.81 1.43 9.29
CA LEU A 126 2.76 0.43 10.37
C LEU A 126 3.90 0.69 11.37
N GLU A 127 3.58 1.23 12.53
CA GLU A 127 4.56 1.53 13.56
C GLU A 127 4.75 0.38 14.55
N TRP A 128 3.73 -0.48 14.72
CA TRP A 128 3.81 -1.68 15.55
C TRP A 128 2.74 -2.71 15.17
N GLY A 129 2.97 -3.97 15.55
CA GLY A 129 2.01 -5.08 15.41
C GLY A 129 2.13 -5.85 14.10
N ASP A 130 1.21 -6.80 13.90
CA ASP A 130 1.10 -7.58 12.67
C ASP A 130 0.24 -6.86 11.62
N LEU A 131 0.56 -7.08 10.34
CA LEU A 131 -0.22 -6.54 9.23
C LEU A 131 -0.58 -7.63 8.21
N SER A 132 -1.84 -7.65 7.80
CA SER A 132 -2.30 -8.41 6.64
C SER A 132 -2.98 -7.49 5.62
N VAL A 133 -2.52 -7.49 4.38
CA VAL A 133 -3.12 -6.74 3.27
C VAL A 133 -3.56 -7.70 2.19
N PHE A 134 -4.83 -7.64 1.80
CA PHE A 134 -5.43 -8.56 0.84
C PHE A 134 -6.27 -7.81 -0.20
N ASN A 135 -6.11 -8.19 -1.47
CA ASN A 135 -6.95 -7.68 -2.57
C ASN A 135 -7.07 -6.15 -2.59
N SER A 136 -5.98 -5.45 -2.30
CA SER A 136 -5.97 -3.99 -2.15
C SER A 136 -5.09 -3.34 -3.22
N LEU A 137 -5.37 -2.07 -3.55
CA LEU A 137 -4.65 -1.32 -4.58
C LEU A 137 -4.03 -0.06 -3.97
N PHE A 138 -2.75 0.14 -4.22
CA PHE A 138 -2.01 1.34 -3.86
C PHE A 138 -1.52 2.00 -5.16
N ARG A 139 -1.85 3.27 -5.37
CA ARG A 139 -1.44 3.96 -6.59
C ARG A 139 -1.11 5.44 -6.42
N ASN A 140 -0.27 5.95 -7.30
CA ASN A 140 -0.03 7.39 -7.47
C ASN A 140 0.29 8.11 -6.14
N SER A 141 1.08 7.47 -5.28
CA SER A 141 1.41 7.96 -3.93
C SER A 141 2.90 7.87 -3.71
N GLN A 142 3.44 8.63 -2.76
CA GLN A 142 4.87 8.56 -2.44
C GLN A 142 5.25 7.15 -1.98
N GLN A 143 4.53 6.58 -1.01
CA GLN A 143 4.66 5.21 -0.52
C GLN A 143 3.34 4.43 -0.66
N GLY A 144 3.43 3.11 -0.84
CA GLY A 144 2.29 2.21 -0.60
C GLY A 144 2.20 1.84 0.88
N ILE A 145 3.20 1.10 1.35
CA ILE A 145 3.34 0.66 2.75
C ILE A 145 4.71 1.06 3.26
N LEU A 146 4.77 1.63 4.46
CA LEU A 146 6.00 1.95 5.17
C LEU A 146 5.88 1.48 6.62
N THR A 147 6.88 0.76 7.12
CA THR A 147 6.85 0.25 8.49
C THR A 147 8.01 0.77 9.33
N ALA A 148 7.79 0.80 10.65
CA ALA A 148 8.87 0.89 11.63
C ALA A 148 9.52 -0.49 11.81
N GLN A 149 9.95 -0.81 13.03
CA GLN A 149 10.64 -2.03 13.39
C GLN A 149 9.85 -2.82 14.44
N ASN A 150 9.73 -4.13 14.22
CA ASN A 150 9.19 -5.10 15.17
C ASN A 150 9.72 -6.49 14.82
N PRO A 151 10.89 -6.91 15.34
CA PRO A 151 11.51 -8.20 14.98
C PRO A 151 10.65 -9.44 15.28
N GLY A 152 9.63 -9.32 16.13
CA GLY A 152 8.65 -10.38 16.39
C GLY A 152 7.39 -10.32 15.52
N GLY A 153 7.23 -9.26 14.73
CA GLY A 153 6.05 -9.00 13.92
C GLY A 153 6.08 -9.73 12.57
N ARG A 154 4.88 -9.94 12.02
CA ARG A 154 4.68 -10.57 10.71
C ARG A 154 3.85 -9.68 9.80
N ILE A 155 4.27 -9.62 8.55
CA ILE A 155 3.56 -8.90 7.49
C ILE A 155 3.21 -9.86 6.36
N VAL A 156 1.94 -9.86 5.96
CA VAL A 156 1.43 -10.64 4.83
C VAL A 156 0.75 -9.71 3.85
N ILE A 157 1.16 -9.76 2.59
CA ILE A 157 0.59 -9.02 1.47
C ILE A 157 0.23 -10.04 0.40
N ASP A 158 -1.03 -10.08 0.01
CA ASP A 158 -1.52 -11.06 -0.95
C ASP A 158 -2.54 -10.43 -1.92
N LYS A 159 -2.49 -10.86 -3.18
CA LYS A 159 -3.39 -10.39 -4.25
C LYS A 159 -3.49 -8.87 -4.35
N SER A 160 -2.41 -8.14 -4.09
CA SER A 160 -2.44 -6.67 -4.03
C SER A 160 -1.65 -6.03 -5.16
N SER A 161 -2.03 -4.81 -5.53
CA SER A 161 -1.45 -4.09 -6.66
C SER A 161 -0.82 -2.77 -6.20
N PHE A 162 0.36 -2.48 -6.72
CA PHE A 162 1.18 -1.31 -6.41
C PHE A 162 1.59 -0.66 -7.73
N SER A 163 1.04 0.52 -8.05
CA SER A 163 1.20 1.14 -9.38
C SER A 163 1.48 2.64 -9.29
N GLY A 164 2.56 3.12 -9.89
CA GLY A 164 2.86 4.56 -9.85
C GLY A 164 3.24 5.06 -8.46
N LEU A 165 3.94 4.23 -7.69
CA LEU A 165 4.42 4.59 -6.36
C LEU A 165 5.91 4.95 -6.40
N GLY A 166 6.37 5.70 -5.41
CA GLY A 166 7.75 6.09 -5.24
C GLY A 166 8.03 7.52 -5.69
N ILE A 167 9.05 8.11 -5.07
CA ILE A 167 9.72 9.35 -5.47
C ILE A 167 11.13 9.25 -4.91
N CYS A 168 12.14 9.67 -5.66
CA CYS A 168 13.51 9.78 -5.15
C CYS A 168 13.95 11.24 -5.26
N ALA A 169 13.80 11.96 -4.15
CA ALA A 169 14.16 13.36 -4.04
C ALA A 169 15.18 13.54 -2.90
N SER A 170 14.77 13.93 -1.69
CA SER A 170 15.69 14.04 -0.53
C SER A 170 16.05 12.67 0.07
N ASP A 171 15.07 11.78 0.14
CA ASP A 171 15.18 10.35 0.38
C ASP A 171 14.32 9.61 -0.67
N CYS A 172 14.47 8.30 -0.79
CA CYS A 172 13.69 7.50 -1.72
C CYS A 172 12.48 6.87 -1.03
N ALA A 173 11.30 7.24 -1.50
CA ALA A 173 10.08 6.48 -1.27
C ALA A 173 9.97 5.26 -2.22
N HIS A 174 9.23 4.24 -1.80
CA HIS A 174 9.17 2.90 -2.36
C HIS A 174 7.71 2.42 -2.46
N SER A 175 7.47 1.37 -3.24
CA SER A 175 6.12 0.77 -3.26
C SER A 175 5.80 0.11 -1.91
N ILE A 176 6.66 -0.80 -1.44
CA ILE A 176 6.65 -1.26 -0.05
C ILE A 176 8.04 -1.11 0.58
N TYR A 177 8.08 -0.54 1.79
CA TYR A 177 9.27 -0.50 2.63
C TYR A 177 8.96 -1.12 3.99
N ILE A 178 9.52 -2.30 4.22
CA ILE A 178 9.46 -3.01 5.48
C ILE A 178 10.77 -2.78 6.25
N GLY A 179 10.66 -2.21 7.44
CA GLY A 179 11.75 -2.12 8.41
C GLY A 179 12.11 -3.48 9.01
N ASP A 180 12.83 -3.47 10.12
CA ASP A 180 13.30 -4.70 10.76
C ASP A 180 12.12 -5.49 11.38
N TYR A 181 11.70 -6.55 10.68
CA TYR A 181 10.54 -7.38 11.03
C TYR A 181 10.90 -8.86 11.02
N GLY A 182 10.15 -9.68 11.76
CA GLY A 182 10.40 -11.12 11.80
C GLY A 182 10.19 -11.80 10.45
N SER A 183 9.10 -11.43 9.75
CA SER A 183 8.84 -11.97 8.41
C SER A 183 8.01 -11.05 7.52
N LEU A 184 8.31 -11.13 6.21
CA LEU A 184 7.50 -10.57 5.13
C LEU A 184 7.07 -11.68 4.17
N THR A 185 5.78 -11.78 3.90
CA THR A 185 5.23 -12.58 2.80
C THR A 185 4.54 -11.68 1.78
N VAL A 186 4.94 -11.75 0.51
CA VAL A 186 4.33 -11.08 -0.63
C VAL A 186 3.97 -12.14 -1.67
N THR A 187 2.68 -12.33 -1.93
CA THR A 187 2.19 -13.38 -2.84
C THR A 187 1.20 -12.81 -3.84
N ARG A 188 1.18 -13.34 -5.07
CA ARG A 188 0.16 -13.04 -6.11
C ARG A 188 -0.06 -11.55 -6.34
N SER A 189 0.99 -10.75 -6.19
CA SER A 189 0.90 -9.29 -6.17
C SER A 189 1.54 -8.70 -7.42
N ARG A 190 1.11 -7.50 -7.78
CA ARG A 190 1.54 -6.80 -8.99
C ARG A 190 2.19 -5.48 -8.64
N PHE A 191 3.37 -5.25 -9.20
CA PHE A 191 4.14 -4.03 -9.06
C PHE A 191 4.37 -3.47 -10.47
N GLU A 192 4.03 -2.21 -10.70
CA GLU A 192 4.22 -1.60 -12.02
C GLU A 192 4.45 -0.08 -11.97
N ARG A 193 5.00 0.45 -13.06
CA ARG A 193 5.01 1.90 -13.35
C ARG A 193 5.60 2.73 -12.20
N GLY A 194 6.57 2.20 -11.46
CA GLY A 194 7.20 2.89 -10.32
C GLY A 194 7.75 4.26 -10.73
N GLN A 195 7.73 5.21 -9.79
CA GLN A 195 8.14 6.60 -10.01
C GLN A 195 9.35 7.01 -9.15
N GLY A 196 9.98 6.03 -8.50
CA GLY A 196 11.14 6.20 -7.64
C GLY A 196 11.38 4.94 -6.81
N GLY A 197 12.62 4.77 -6.36
CA GLY A 197 12.98 3.78 -5.34
C GLY A 197 12.65 2.32 -5.73
N HIS A 198 12.53 1.46 -4.73
CA HIS A 198 12.33 0.03 -4.91
C HIS A 198 10.84 -0.32 -5.01
N TYR A 199 10.52 -1.41 -5.72
CA TYR A 199 9.19 -2.02 -5.59
C TYR A 199 9.05 -2.71 -4.23
N VAL A 200 10.05 -3.50 -3.83
CA VAL A 200 10.10 -4.10 -2.50
C VAL A 200 11.45 -3.80 -1.86
N LYS A 201 11.47 -2.99 -0.80
CA LYS A 201 12.61 -2.88 0.11
C LYS A 201 12.25 -3.53 1.44
N SER A 202 12.99 -4.54 1.88
CA SER A 202 12.67 -5.26 3.12
C SER A 202 13.88 -5.56 3.98
N ARG A 203 13.80 -5.15 5.24
CA ARG A 203 14.76 -5.52 6.30
C ARG A 203 14.24 -6.67 7.16
N ALA A 204 13.23 -7.40 6.70
CA ALA A 204 12.73 -8.55 7.44
C ALA A 204 13.74 -9.71 7.46
N ALA A 205 13.84 -10.42 8.59
CA ALA A 205 14.76 -11.55 8.75
C ALA A 205 14.46 -12.73 7.80
N GLN A 206 13.17 -12.94 7.53
CA GLN A 206 12.66 -13.96 6.63
C GLN A 206 11.75 -13.34 5.57
N VAL A 207 11.92 -13.74 4.32
CA VAL A 207 11.10 -13.27 3.20
C VAL A 207 10.52 -14.44 2.41
N SER A 208 9.26 -14.33 1.99
CA SER A 208 8.68 -15.15 0.93
C SER A 208 8.05 -14.18 -0.08
N ILE A 209 8.70 -13.98 -1.22
CA ILE A 209 8.21 -13.12 -2.30
C ILE A 209 7.96 -14.01 -3.51
N THR A 210 6.70 -14.37 -3.72
CA THR A 210 6.36 -15.43 -4.65
C THR A 210 5.16 -15.13 -5.54
N ASP A 211 5.13 -15.79 -6.71
CA ASP A 211 3.99 -15.77 -7.63
C ASP A 211 3.54 -14.34 -8.00
N SER A 212 4.48 -13.38 -8.03
CA SER A 212 4.22 -11.95 -8.21
C SER A 212 4.86 -11.42 -9.49
N SER A 213 4.36 -10.29 -9.99
CA SER A 213 4.88 -9.65 -11.22
C SER A 213 5.43 -8.26 -10.95
N PHE A 214 6.60 -7.97 -11.50
CA PHE A 214 7.30 -6.69 -11.44
C PHE A 214 7.48 -6.16 -12.86
N ASP A 215 6.66 -5.20 -13.26
CA ASP A 215 6.70 -4.61 -14.59
C ASP A 215 7.19 -3.16 -14.53
N ASP A 216 8.50 -3.00 -14.75
CA ASP A 216 9.17 -1.72 -14.75
C ASP A 216 9.26 -1.10 -16.15
N SER A 217 8.61 -1.69 -17.17
CA SER A 217 8.68 -1.20 -18.56
C SER A 217 8.21 0.25 -18.71
N GLN A 218 7.29 0.70 -17.86
CA GLN A 218 6.82 2.08 -17.74
C GLN A 218 7.29 2.75 -16.45
N GLY A 219 8.33 2.21 -15.81
CA GLY A 219 8.95 2.79 -14.63
C GLY A 219 9.76 4.05 -14.97
N ASN A 220 9.95 4.90 -13.97
CA ASN A 220 10.78 6.11 -14.05
C ASN A 220 11.52 6.31 -12.72
N GLY A 221 12.85 6.44 -12.79
CA GLY A 221 13.69 6.68 -11.61
C GLY A 221 13.67 5.56 -10.56
N THR A 222 13.25 4.34 -10.93
CA THR A 222 13.19 3.20 -10.01
C THR A 222 14.59 2.62 -9.74
N ASN A 223 14.76 1.94 -8.62
CA ASN A 223 15.99 1.25 -8.21
C ASN A 223 15.79 -0.28 -8.37
N TYR A 224 16.53 -1.13 -7.65
CA TYR A 224 16.35 -2.58 -7.67
C TYR A 224 14.88 -2.95 -7.45
N MET A 225 14.40 -4.01 -8.09
CA MET A 225 13.00 -4.41 -7.94
C MET A 225 12.74 -4.99 -6.56
N ILE A 226 13.67 -5.84 -6.09
CA ILE A 226 13.70 -6.35 -4.73
C ILE A 226 15.05 -5.96 -4.12
N ASP A 227 15.00 -5.26 -3.00
CA ASP A 227 16.17 -4.94 -2.18
C ASP A 227 15.98 -5.55 -0.79
N LEU A 228 16.92 -6.40 -0.41
CA LEU A 228 17.06 -6.99 0.93
C LEU A 228 18.28 -6.35 1.59
N PRO A 229 18.23 -5.06 1.98
CA PRO A 229 19.43 -4.27 2.26
C PRO A 229 20.26 -4.80 3.44
N GLY A 230 19.63 -5.49 4.41
CA GLY A 230 20.31 -6.14 5.53
C GLY A 230 20.61 -7.63 5.37
N GLY A 231 20.28 -8.21 4.20
CA GLY A 231 20.19 -9.66 4.01
C GLY A 231 18.88 -10.24 4.56
N ALA A 232 18.53 -11.46 4.11
CA ALA A 232 17.42 -12.25 4.63
C ALA A 232 17.52 -13.71 4.17
N SER A 233 16.88 -14.62 4.90
CA SER A 233 16.64 -16.00 4.46
C SER A 233 15.21 -16.18 3.92
N GLY A 234 14.92 -17.31 3.29
CA GLY A 234 13.57 -17.64 2.79
C GLY A 234 13.54 -17.88 1.28
N GLU A 235 12.58 -17.28 0.56
CA GLU A 235 12.38 -17.56 -0.86
C GLU A 235 11.98 -16.35 -1.72
N ILE A 236 12.49 -16.31 -2.94
CA ILE A 236 12.05 -15.44 -4.04
C ILE A 236 11.78 -16.32 -5.26
N THR A 237 10.54 -16.75 -5.45
CA THR A 237 10.22 -17.84 -6.39
C THR A 237 9.01 -17.58 -7.26
N ARG A 238 9.03 -18.10 -8.50
CA ARG A 238 7.90 -18.02 -9.44
C ARG A 238 7.42 -16.61 -9.75
N ASN A 239 8.33 -15.62 -9.70
CA ASN A 239 8.01 -14.24 -10.05
C ASN A 239 8.33 -13.96 -11.52
N ILE A 240 7.67 -12.96 -12.07
CA ILE A 240 7.95 -12.41 -13.40
C ILE A 240 8.54 -11.02 -13.22
N PHE A 241 9.66 -10.74 -13.88
CA PHE A 241 10.35 -9.45 -13.83
C PHE A 241 10.60 -8.90 -15.23
N VAL A 242 10.26 -7.62 -15.43
CA VAL A 242 10.58 -6.87 -16.65
C VAL A 242 11.28 -5.58 -16.25
N GLN A 243 12.57 -5.44 -16.55
CA GLN A 243 13.36 -4.25 -16.21
C GLN A 243 13.24 -3.19 -17.32
N GLY A 244 12.79 -1.99 -16.94
CA GLY A 244 12.64 -0.86 -17.86
C GLY A 244 13.92 -0.07 -18.09
N GLN A 245 13.83 0.89 -19.00
CA GLN A 245 14.94 1.75 -19.39
C GLN A 245 15.35 2.73 -18.28
N ASN A 246 14.38 3.31 -17.58
CA ASN A 246 14.57 4.49 -16.73
C ASN A 246 14.73 4.10 -15.27
N LYS A 247 15.92 3.64 -14.91
CA LYS A 247 16.28 3.26 -13.55
C LYS A 247 17.45 4.09 -13.05
N GLU A 248 17.38 4.47 -11.79
CA GLU A 248 18.52 5.06 -11.07
C GLU A 248 19.60 3.98 -10.86
N ASN A 249 19.19 2.79 -10.41
CA ASN A 249 20.08 1.62 -10.37
C ASN A 249 19.52 0.47 -11.19
N TRP A 250 20.20 0.17 -12.30
CA TRP A 250 19.88 -0.93 -13.21
C TRP A 250 20.85 -2.10 -13.10
N SER A 251 21.81 -2.05 -12.19
CA SER A 251 22.90 -3.03 -12.16
C SER A 251 22.46 -4.43 -11.71
N ALA A 252 21.31 -4.54 -11.04
CA ALA A 252 20.70 -5.82 -10.68
C ALA A 252 19.15 -5.76 -10.63
N PHE A 253 18.50 -6.92 -10.60
CA PHE A 253 17.07 -7.04 -10.28
C PHE A 253 16.84 -7.20 -8.79
N ILE A 254 17.60 -8.11 -8.17
CA ILE A 254 17.54 -8.46 -6.75
C ILE A 254 18.88 -8.10 -6.10
N ALA A 255 18.85 -7.21 -5.11
CA ALA A 255 20.02 -6.87 -4.30
C ALA A 255 19.90 -7.52 -2.91
N VAL A 256 20.98 -8.17 -2.47
CA VAL A 256 21.04 -8.85 -1.18
C VAL A 256 22.17 -8.29 -0.34
N ALA A 257 21.84 -7.82 0.87
CA ALA A 257 22.77 -7.29 1.87
C ALA A 257 23.60 -6.07 1.41
N ALA A 258 23.04 -5.24 0.51
CA ALA A 258 23.74 -4.11 -0.10
C ALA A 258 24.11 -2.98 0.90
N GLU A 259 23.43 -2.91 2.05
CA GLU A 259 23.64 -1.87 3.07
C GLU A 259 24.09 -2.45 4.42
N GLY A 260 24.36 -3.75 4.49
CA GLY A 260 24.75 -4.42 5.71
C GLY A 260 24.30 -5.87 5.76
N ARG A 261 24.71 -6.57 6.83
CA ARG A 261 24.49 -8.01 7.02
C ARG A 261 23.85 -8.27 8.37
N SER A 262 22.75 -7.58 8.63
CA SER A 262 21.96 -7.77 9.85
C SER A 262 21.44 -9.19 9.99
N TYR A 263 21.13 -9.83 8.86
CA TYR A 263 20.68 -11.22 8.81
C TYR A 263 21.52 -12.03 7.82
N SER A 264 21.74 -13.31 8.16
CA SER A 264 22.32 -14.25 7.22
C SER A 264 21.38 -14.46 6.04
N SER A 265 21.96 -14.54 4.85
CA SER A 265 21.26 -14.93 3.62
C SER A 265 21.47 -16.41 3.29
N ALA A 266 22.10 -17.17 4.17
CA ALA A 266 22.16 -18.62 4.08
C ALA A 266 20.73 -19.19 4.11
N GLY A 267 20.42 -20.07 3.16
CA GLY A 267 19.08 -20.63 3.00
C GLY A 267 18.09 -19.75 2.24
N LEU A 268 18.51 -18.59 1.70
CA LEU A 268 17.72 -17.88 0.70
C LEU A 268 17.68 -18.69 -0.60
N GLN A 269 16.47 -18.99 -1.07
CA GLN A 269 16.24 -19.77 -2.29
C GLN A 269 15.66 -18.87 -3.39
N ILE A 270 16.27 -18.90 -4.58
CA ILE A 270 15.84 -18.07 -5.71
C ILE A 270 15.75 -18.97 -6.94
N TYR A 271 14.53 -19.34 -7.32
CA TYR A 271 14.27 -20.26 -8.44
C TYR A 271 12.86 -20.09 -9.03
N GLY A 272 12.66 -20.62 -10.22
CA GLY A 272 11.40 -20.58 -10.96
C GLY A 272 11.01 -19.20 -11.47
N ASN A 273 11.90 -18.20 -11.41
CA ASN A 273 11.60 -16.85 -11.86
C ASN A 273 11.82 -16.70 -13.38
N ASP A 274 11.09 -15.77 -13.98
CA ASP A 274 11.25 -15.33 -15.36
C ASP A 274 11.65 -13.85 -15.37
N ALA A 275 12.84 -13.52 -15.86
CA ALA A 275 13.36 -12.16 -15.83
C ALA A 275 13.85 -11.72 -17.21
N SER A 276 13.40 -10.56 -17.67
CA SER A 276 13.80 -9.99 -18.95
C SER A 276 14.00 -8.49 -18.86
N LEU A 277 14.71 -7.94 -19.84
CA LEU A 277 14.69 -6.50 -20.12
C LEU A 277 13.45 -6.16 -20.95
N ALA A 278 12.92 -4.95 -20.79
CA ALA A 278 11.83 -4.45 -21.61
C ALA A 278 12.28 -4.28 -23.08
N PRO A 279 11.36 -4.31 -24.06
CA PRO A 279 11.70 -4.05 -25.45
C PRO A 279 12.45 -2.73 -25.65
N GLY A 280 13.53 -2.76 -26.43
CA GLY A 280 14.37 -1.58 -26.69
C GLY A 280 15.41 -1.26 -25.61
N VAL A 281 15.42 -1.99 -24.50
CA VAL A 281 16.47 -1.86 -23.47
C VAL A 281 17.65 -2.75 -23.83
N ASP A 282 18.79 -2.14 -24.15
CA ASP A 282 20.05 -2.84 -24.42
C ASP A 282 21.08 -2.53 -23.32
N ARG A 283 21.26 -3.46 -22.38
CA ARG A 283 22.27 -3.37 -21.30
C ARG A 283 22.62 -4.75 -20.74
N ALA A 284 23.77 -4.82 -20.06
CA ALA A 284 24.15 -5.97 -19.25
C ALA A 284 23.77 -5.72 -17.78
N THR A 285 23.09 -6.66 -17.13
CA THR A 285 22.67 -6.54 -15.73
C THR A 285 22.67 -7.90 -15.05
N TRP A 286 22.63 -7.91 -13.72
CA TRP A 286 22.59 -9.13 -12.93
C TRP A 286 21.18 -9.44 -12.48
N PHE A 287 20.79 -10.72 -12.52
CA PHE A 287 19.55 -11.12 -11.88
C PHE A 287 19.65 -10.99 -10.36
N VAL A 288 20.75 -11.49 -9.78
CA VAL A 288 21.05 -11.35 -8.35
C VAL A 288 22.43 -10.74 -8.15
N ALA A 289 22.52 -9.71 -7.31
CA ALA A 289 23.78 -9.18 -6.78
C ALA A 289 23.82 -9.37 -5.26
N ASN A 290 24.83 -10.08 -4.77
CA ASN A 290 24.92 -10.49 -3.38
C ASN A 290 26.15 -9.93 -2.67
N TRP A 291 25.93 -9.10 -1.64
CA TRP A 291 26.97 -8.57 -0.75
C TRP A 291 27.10 -9.36 0.56
N SER A 292 26.26 -10.35 0.84
CA SER A 292 26.23 -11.05 2.13
C SER A 292 27.46 -11.92 2.40
N ARG A 293 28.14 -12.39 1.33
CA ARG A 293 29.14 -13.49 1.31
C ARG A 293 28.58 -14.87 1.67
N ASP A 294 27.31 -14.96 2.05
CA ASP A 294 26.65 -16.25 2.20
C ASP A 294 26.41 -16.86 0.82
N ARG A 295 26.55 -18.17 0.73
CA ARG A 295 26.27 -18.89 -0.51
C ARG A 295 24.76 -18.94 -0.73
N ILE A 296 24.29 -18.32 -1.80
CA ILE A 296 22.90 -18.36 -2.25
C ILE A 296 22.85 -19.20 -3.54
N PRO A 297 22.51 -20.50 -3.45
CA PRO A 297 22.38 -21.33 -4.64
C PRO A 297 21.16 -20.88 -5.44
N LEU A 298 21.37 -20.38 -6.65
CA LEU A 298 20.28 -20.15 -7.59
C LEU A 298 19.81 -21.49 -8.15
N GLY A 299 18.49 -21.74 -8.10
CA GLY A 299 17.88 -22.83 -8.86
C GLY A 299 17.65 -22.43 -10.31
N GLU A 300 16.83 -23.20 -11.02
CA GLU A 300 16.47 -22.89 -12.41
C GLU A 300 15.69 -21.58 -12.50
N ASN A 301 16.21 -20.60 -13.26
CA ASN A 301 15.52 -19.34 -13.56
C ASN A 301 15.62 -19.10 -15.08
N ARG A 302 14.57 -18.57 -15.69
CA ARG A 302 14.58 -18.18 -17.10
C ARG A 302 15.05 -16.73 -17.19
N LEU A 303 16.24 -16.52 -17.75
CA LEU A 303 16.87 -15.21 -17.86
C LEU A 303 16.96 -14.80 -19.33
N GLY A 304 16.40 -13.64 -19.65
CA GLY A 304 16.45 -13.05 -20.99
C GLY A 304 17.84 -12.53 -21.37
N LYS A 305 17.98 -12.12 -22.63
CA LYS A 305 19.22 -11.53 -23.14
C LYS A 305 19.64 -10.33 -22.29
N GLY A 306 20.94 -10.24 -22.00
CA GLY A 306 21.54 -9.16 -21.20
C GLY A 306 21.55 -9.43 -19.69
N LEU A 307 20.88 -10.50 -19.22
CA LEU A 307 20.94 -10.91 -17.82
C LEU A 307 22.01 -11.97 -17.60
N SER A 308 22.88 -11.71 -16.64
CA SER A 308 23.74 -12.72 -16.03
C SER A 308 23.15 -13.15 -14.69
N ALA A 309 23.29 -14.42 -14.32
CA ALA A 309 22.50 -14.98 -13.22
C ALA A 309 22.88 -14.41 -11.84
N TYR A 310 24.16 -14.29 -11.55
CA TYR A 310 24.62 -14.05 -10.18
C TYR A 310 25.95 -13.30 -10.15
N ASP A 311 26.00 -12.22 -9.36
CA ASP A 311 27.20 -11.45 -9.04
C ASP A 311 27.51 -11.56 -7.54
N GLN A 312 28.72 -11.98 -7.20
CA GLN A 312 29.23 -11.88 -5.83
C GLN A 312 29.96 -10.55 -5.69
N ARG A 313 29.39 -9.66 -4.89
CA ARG A 313 29.93 -8.33 -4.60
C ARG A 313 30.87 -8.35 -3.39
#